data_AF-F4BTT1-F1
#
_entry.id   AF-F4BTT1-F1
#
_cell.length_a   1.000
_cell.length_b   1.000
_cell.length_c   1.000
_cell.angle_alpha   90.00
_cell.angle_beta   90.00
_cell.angle_gamma   90.00
#
_symmetry.space_group_name_H-M   'P 1'
#
loop_
_entity.id
_entity.type
_entity.pdbx_description
1 polymer ?
#
loop_
_entity_poly.entity_id
_entity_poly.type
_entity_poly.pdbx_seq_one_letter_code
_entity_poly.pdbx_strand_id
1 'polypeptide(L)'
;MPATVAEAQELLSSNLNMIPGSDPRYAFYATDINYGGVPQRAVVVWSKEMNERNEKTFERKIEKETIEAGKDLKKLMRKKFACIPDADNDLRLWQSSHPHHLLDNVRVVPVMEKAEKKRGRPKKDELLTASYMIQGEIKLNEEALIEARKNLGRFVLASNQVDLDPEVMLNYYKGQQAVERGFRFLKDKSFHVSEVYLKKEERIEALCMIMVLSLLIYSFAEWKLRQELKKTGQTVPNQLNKPTQRPTMRWVFEIFMGVIASAIMDGETIIKTVIHLSDPQKTILELLGSECKKYYVMG
;
A
#
# COMPACT_ATOMS: atom_id res chain seq x y z
N MET A 1 -2.89 11.94 -6.65
CA MET A 1 -3.24 11.73 -8.08
C MET A 1 -3.07 10.25 -8.39
N PRO A 2 -4.03 9.60 -9.06
CA PRO A 2 -3.88 8.20 -9.45
C PRO A 2 -2.66 8.03 -10.36
N ALA A 3 -1.87 6.98 -10.15
CA ALA A 3 -0.75 6.61 -11.03
C ALA A 3 -1.19 6.15 -12.44
N THR A 4 -2.50 6.18 -12.73
CA THR A 4 -3.11 5.88 -14.02
C THR A 4 -3.22 7.10 -14.93
N VAL A 5 -2.93 8.30 -14.40
CA VAL A 5 -2.91 9.54 -15.19
C VAL A 5 -1.55 9.65 -15.90
N ALA A 6 -1.54 9.96 -17.20
CA ALA A 6 -0.36 9.92 -18.05
C ALA A 6 0.80 10.77 -17.49
N GLU A 7 0.48 11.97 -17.03
CA GLU A 7 1.43 12.91 -16.44
C GLU A 7 2.07 12.35 -15.15
N ALA A 8 1.33 11.56 -14.36
CA ALA A 8 1.89 10.87 -13.19
C ALA A 8 2.82 9.72 -13.60
N GLN A 9 2.51 8.99 -14.68
CA GLN A 9 3.36 7.90 -15.16
C GLN A 9 4.69 8.43 -15.71
N GLU A 10 4.65 9.53 -16.43
CA GLU A 10 5.84 10.23 -16.93
C GLU A 10 6.73 10.67 -15.76
N LEU A 11 6.15 11.32 -14.74
CA LEU A 11 6.90 11.71 -13.55
C LEU A 11 7.52 10.52 -12.78
N LEU A 12 6.82 9.40 -12.70
CA LEU A 12 7.32 8.22 -11.97
C LEU A 12 8.44 7.49 -12.72
N SER A 13 8.44 7.53 -14.05
CA SER A 13 9.42 6.85 -14.90
C SER A 13 10.64 7.71 -15.25
N SER A 14 10.52 9.04 -15.11
CA SER A 14 11.57 9.99 -15.44
C SER A 14 12.78 9.94 -14.48
N ASN A 15 13.95 10.32 -15.01
CA ASN A 15 15.14 10.57 -14.20
C ASN A 15 15.02 11.93 -13.51
N LEU A 16 14.59 11.93 -12.25
CA LEU A 16 14.35 13.13 -11.46
C LEU A 16 15.49 13.40 -10.48
N ASN A 17 15.86 14.68 -10.36
CA ASN A 17 16.79 15.16 -9.34
C ASN A 17 16.05 15.31 -8.00
N MET A 18 15.99 14.21 -7.25
CA MET A 18 15.30 14.15 -5.95
C MET A 18 16.14 14.82 -4.86
N ILE A 19 15.55 15.74 -4.11
CA ILE A 19 16.17 16.44 -2.99
C ILE A 19 15.81 15.70 -1.69
N PRO A 20 16.78 15.29 -0.86
CA PRO A 20 16.50 14.69 0.45
C PRO A 20 15.70 15.64 1.34
N GLY A 21 14.70 15.11 2.04
CA GLY A 21 13.96 15.86 3.05
C GLY A 21 14.67 15.93 4.40
N SER A 22 14.04 16.64 5.33
CA SER A 22 14.42 16.72 6.75
C SER A 22 14.43 15.35 7.42
N ASP A 23 13.50 14.46 7.04
CA ASP A 23 13.54 13.04 7.40
C ASP A 23 14.27 12.26 6.28
N PRO A 24 15.42 11.62 6.58
CA PRO A 24 16.25 10.96 5.57
C PRO A 24 15.59 9.75 4.91
N ARG A 25 14.42 9.32 5.40
CA ARG A 25 13.63 8.26 4.76
C ARG A 25 12.88 8.75 3.53
N TYR A 26 12.86 10.06 3.27
CA TYR A 26 12.13 10.65 2.17
C TYR A 26 13.02 11.56 1.31
N ALA A 27 12.73 11.58 0.01
CA ALA A 27 13.28 12.54 -0.94
C ALA A 27 12.17 13.02 -1.88
N PHE A 28 12.33 14.21 -2.45
CA PHE A 28 11.27 14.93 -3.13
C PHE A 28 11.72 15.51 -4.46
N TYR A 29 10.84 15.49 -5.44
CA TYR A 29 10.93 16.32 -6.63
C TYR A 29 9.58 17.02 -6.80
N ALA A 30 9.60 18.34 -6.93
CA ALA A 30 8.40 19.15 -7.08
C ALA A 30 8.37 19.80 -8.46
N THR A 31 7.21 19.79 -9.09
CA THR A 31 6.93 20.45 -10.35
C THR A 31 5.48 20.89 -10.39
N ASP A 32 5.15 21.81 -11.27
CA ASP A 32 3.77 22.19 -11.51
C ASP A 32 3.25 21.46 -12.75
N ILE A 33 1.99 21.02 -12.69
CA ILE A 33 1.28 20.35 -13.77
C ILE A 33 -0.06 21.04 -14.00
N ASN A 34 -0.64 20.86 -15.18
CA ASN A 34 -2.00 21.28 -15.46
C ASN A 34 -2.83 20.04 -15.78
N TYR A 35 -3.83 19.75 -14.94
CA TYR A 35 -4.71 18.60 -15.12
C TYR A 35 -6.15 19.07 -15.22
N GLY A 36 -6.80 18.79 -16.35
CA GLY A 36 -8.18 19.19 -16.59
C GLY A 36 -8.40 20.72 -16.60
N GLY A 37 -7.37 21.50 -16.97
CA GLY A 37 -7.42 22.96 -16.95
C GLY A 37 -7.18 23.59 -15.57
N VAL A 38 -6.92 22.78 -14.55
CA VAL A 38 -6.61 23.25 -13.19
C VAL A 38 -5.11 23.15 -12.93
N PRO A 39 -4.43 24.26 -12.57
CA PRO A 39 -3.03 24.21 -12.18
C PRO A 39 -2.89 23.46 -10.84
N GLN A 40 -1.90 22.59 -10.75
CA GLN A 40 -1.64 21.76 -9.58
C GLN A 40 -0.14 21.66 -9.30
N ARG A 41 0.24 21.64 -8.02
CA ARG A 41 1.57 21.20 -7.59
C ARG A 41 1.61 19.68 -7.61
N ALA A 42 2.55 19.10 -8.34
CA ALA A 42 2.89 17.69 -8.27
C ALA A 42 4.21 17.50 -7.49
N VAL A 43 4.19 16.59 -6.53
CA VAL A 43 5.36 16.20 -5.76
C VAL A 43 5.57 14.71 -5.91
N VAL A 44 6.66 14.31 -6.55
CA VAL A 44 7.15 12.94 -6.53
C VAL A 44 7.87 12.74 -5.20
N VAL A 45 7.41 11.75 -4.45
CA VAL A 45 7.98 11.36 -3.16
C VAL A 45 8.64 10.01 -3.33
N TRP A 46 9.92 9.91 -2.98
CA TRP A 46 10.58 8.62 -2.74
C TRP A 46 10.51 8.31 -1.25
N SER A 47 10.15 7.07 -0.90
CA SER A 47 10.10 6.58 0.48
C SER A 47 10.94 5.32 0.61
N LYS A 48 11.81 5.30 1.62
CA LYS A 48 12.62 4.13 1.96
C LYS A 48 11.76 2.89 2.23
N GLU A 49 10.70 3.02 3.03
CA GLU A 49 9.83 1.89 3.38
C GLU A 49 9.08 1.35 2.15
N MET A 50 8.68 2.23 1.23
CA MET A 50 8.04 1.78 -0.01
C MET A 50 9.06 1.16 -0.96
N ASN A 51 10.29 1.67 -1.01
CA ASN A 51 11.38 1.08 -1.78
C ASN A 51 11.64 -0.38 -1.36
N GLU A 52 11.81 -0.62 -0.06
CA GLU A 52 12.04 -1.96 0.50
C GLU A 52 10.90 -2.95 0.18
N ARG A 53 9.65 -2.49 0.17
CA ARG A 53 8.50 -3.32 -0.24
C ARG A 53 8.47 -3.58 -1.75
N ASN A 54 8.72 -2.54 -2.54
CA ASN A 54 8.69 -2.62 -3.99
C ASN A 54 9.83 -3.50 -4.50
N GLU A 55 10.99 -3.48 -3.86
CA GLU A 55 12.14 -4.31 -4.19
C GLU A 55 11.81 -5.81 -4.13
N LYS A 56 11.19 -6.28 -3.04
CA LYS A 56 10.73 -7.68 -2.92
C LYS A 56 9.72 -8.07 -4.00
N THR A 57 8.87 -7.12 -4.39
CA THR A 57 7.86 -7.35 -5.43
C THR A 57 8.52 -7.37 -6.81
N PHE A 58 9.51 -6.52 -7.03
CA PHE A 58 10.30 -6.41 -8.24
C PHE A 58 11.13 -7.68 -8.48
N GLU A 59 11.81 -8.20 -7.45
CA GLU A 59 12.56 -9.47 -7.54
C GLU A 59 11.66 -10.62 -8.00
N ARG A 60 10.49 -10.80 -7.36
CA ARG A 60 9.51 -11.81 -7.76
C ARG A 60 8.98 -11.61 -9.18
N LYS A 61 8.91 -10.36 -9.65
CA LYS A 61 8.51 -10.04 -11.02
C LYS A 61 9.61 -10.48 -12.01
N ILE A 62 10.87 -10.13 -11.74
CA ILE A 62 12.02 -10.52 -12.57
C ILE A 62 12.18 -12.04 -12.63
N GLU A 63 11.98 -12.76 -11.52
CA GLU A 63 12.00 -14.22 -11.52
C GLU A 63 10.97 -14.82 -12.49
N LYS A 64 9.74 -14.31 -12.46
CA LYS A 64 8.67 -14.76 -13.36
C LYS A 64 8.98 -14.42 -14.82
N GLU A 65 9.42 -13.19 -15.08
CA GLU A 65 9.81 -12.74 -16.42
C GLU A 65 10.98 -13.58 -16.96
N THR A 66 11.94 -13.97 -16.12
CA THR A 66 13.05 -14.84 -16.53
C THR A 66 12.57 -16.22 -16.96
N ILE A 67 11.60 -16.80 -16.23
CA ILE A 67 10.99 -18.07 -16.60
C ILE A 67 10.25 -17.94 -17.94
N GLU A 68 9.53 -16.85 -18.16
CA GLU A 68 8.78 -16.58 -19.39
C GLU A 68 9.72 -16.36 -20.59
N ALA A 69 10.69 -15.46 -20.46
CA ALA A 69 11.73 -15.18 -21.44
C ALA A 69 12.47 -16.48 -21.85
N GLY A 70 12.83 -17.32 -20.88
CA GLY A 70 13.45 -18.62 -21.13
C GLY A 70 12.54 -19.61 -21.86
N LYS A 71 11.23 -19.60 -21.61
CA LYS A 71 10.26 -20.42 -22.37
C LYS A 71 10.13 -19.93 -23.80
N ASP A 72 10.08 -18.62 -24.01
CA ASP A 72 9.91 -18.03 -25.34
C ASP A 72 11.18 -18.20 -26.18
N LEU A 73 12.37 -18.06 -25.60
CA LEU A 73 13.61 -18.39 -26.30
C LEU A 73 13.65 -19.88 -26.68
N LYS A 74 13.25 -20.80 -25.77
CA LYS A 74 13.16 -22.23 -26.08
C LYS A 74 12.18 -22.53 -27.23
N LYS A 75 11.09 -21.77 -27.37
CA LYS A 75 10.18 -21.90 -28.52
C LYS A 75 10.86 -21.45 -29.81
N LEU A 76 11.56 -20.31 -29.78
CA LEU A 76 12.32 -19.80 -30.93
C LEU A 76 13.43 -20.75 -31.38
N MET A 77 14.20 -21.32 -30.44
CA MET A 77 15.26 -22.29 -30.74
C MET A 77 14.73 -23.59 -31.36
N ARG A 78 13.44 -23.91 -31.19
CA ARG A 78 12.79 -25.07 -31.83
C ARG A 78 12.21 -24.75 -33.21
N LYS A 79 12.07 -23.46 -33.55
CA LYS A 79 11.55 -23.01 -34.84
C LYS A 79 12.62 -23.17 -35.91
N LYS A 80 12.21 -23.64 -37.09
CA LYS A 80 13.05 -23.69 -38.28
C LYS A 80 12.70 -22.50 -39.17
N PHE A 81 13.72 -21.78 -39.59
CA PHE A 81 13.60 -20.60 -40.42
C PHE A 81 14.03 -20.91 -41.85
N ALA A 82 13.37 -20.26 -42.82
CA ALA A 82 13.71 -20.42 -44.23
C ALA A 82 15.01 -19.69 -44.59
N CYS A 83 15.30 -18.58 -43.92
CA CYS A 83 16.53 -17.82 -44.09
C CYS A 83 17.04 -17.22 -42.77
N ILE A 84 18.30 -16.77 -42.78
CA ILE A 84 18.93 -16.09 -41.63
C ILE A 84 18.19 -14.79 -41.25
N PRO A 85 17.81 -13.91 -42.20
CA PRO A 85 17.05 -12.70 -41.88
C PRO A 85 15.76 -12.94 -41.09
N ASP A 86 15.04 -14.03 -41.37
CA ASP A 86 13.82 -14.37 -40.62
C ASP A 86 14.14 -14.72 -39.16
N ALA A 87 15.24 -15.43 -38.93
CA ALA A 87 15.70 -15.77 -37.58
C ALA A 87 16.14 -14.51 -36.82
N ASP A 88 16.87 -13.61 -37.48
CA ASP A 88 17.30 -12.34 -36.87
C ASP A 88 16.11 -11.44 -36.52
N ASN A 89 15.08 -11.41 -37.37
CA ASN A 89 13.87 -10.64 -37.08
C ASN A 89 13.14 -11.16 -35.84
N ASP A 90 12.96 -12.49 -35.72
CA ASP A 90 12.35 -13.09 -34.54
C ASP A 90 13.18 -12.87 -33.26
N LEU A 91 14.51 -12.86 -33.37
CA LEU A 91 15.40 -12.51 -32.25
C LEU A 91 15.21 -11.06 -31.78
N ARG A 92 15.05 -10.12 -32.73
CA ARG A 92 14.75 -8.71 -32.39
C ARG A 92 13.39 -8.56 -31.73
N LEU A 93 12.38 -9.27 -32.23
CA LEU A 93 11.04 -9.27 -31.62
C LEU A 93 11.10 -9.80 -30.19
N TRP A 94 11.82 -10.90 -29.95
CA TRP A 94 12.05 -11.43 -28.61
C TRP A 94 12.74 -10.41 -27.69
N GLN A 95 13.77 -9.74 -28.18
CA GLN A 95 14.49 -8.74 -27.37
C GLN A 95 13.61 -7.54 -27.02
N SER A 96 12.71 -7.13 -27.93
CA SER A 96 11.74 -6.07 -27.66
C SER A 96 10.65 -6.48 -26.66
N SER A 97 10.27 -7.76 -26.60
CA SER A 97 9.28 -8.27 -25.65
C SER A 97 9.83 -8.53 -24.26
N HIS A 98 11.16 -8.64 -24.11
CA HIS A 98 11.82 -8.93 -22.83
C HIS A 98 12.90 -7.89 -22.49
N PRO A 99 12.51 -6.65 -22.13
CA PRO A 99 13.47 -5.55 -21.92
C PRO A 99 14.47 -5.76 -20.77
N HIS A 100 14.16 -6.62 -19.80
CA HIS A 100 15.04 -6.97 -18.68
C HIS A 100 16.02 -8.11 -18.97
N HIS A 101 15.99 -8.66 -20.20
CA HIS A 101 16.80 -9.80 -20.59
C HIS A 101 17.58 -9.47 -21.87
N LEU A 102 18.80 -9.97 -21.95
CA LEU A 102 19.63 -9.92 -23.14
C LEU A 102 19.83 -11.34 -23.66
N LEU A 103 19.98 -11.40 -24.97
CA LEU A 103 20.45 -12.58 -25.65
C LEU A 103 21.97 -12.70 -25.50
N ASP A 104 22.45 -13.88 -25.15
CA ASP A 104 23.87 -14.18 -24.98
C ASP A 104 24.28 -15.37 -25.86
N ASN A 105 25.49 -15.32 -26.42
CA ASN A 105 26.05 -16.37 -27.27
C ASN A 105 25.13 -16.81 -28.43
N VAL A 106 24.35 -15.90 -28.99
CA VAL A 106 23.39 -16.24 -30.06
C VAL A 106 24.10 -16.55 -31.37
N ARG A 107 23.69 -17.65 -32.00
CA ARG A 107 24.14 -18.09 -33.32
C ARG A 107 22.99 -18.68 -34.11
N VAL A 108 22.94 -18.37 -35.40
CA VAL A 108 22.02 -19.02 -36.35
C VAL A 108 22.80 -20.12 -37.05
N VAL A 109 22.39 -21.37 -36.85
CA VAL A 109 23.06 -22.55 -37.41
C VAL A 109 22.26 -23.15 -38.57
N PRO A 110 22.91 -23.50 -39.69
CA PRO A 110 22.25 -24.19 -40.79
C PRO A 110 22.00 -25.66 -40.44
N VAL A 111 20.83 -26.16 -40.84
CA VAL A 111 20.34 -27.52 -40.61
C VAL A 111 19.81 -28.06 -41.93
N MET A 112 20.46 -29.10 -42.42
CA MET A 112 20.11 -29.72 -43.69
C MET A 112 18.95 -30.69 -43.52
N GLU A 113 17.89 -30.52 -44.30
CA GLU A 113 16.73 -31.40 -44.29
C GLU A 113 16.41 -31.92 -45.69
N LYS A 114 15.78 -33.10 -45.75
CA LYS A 114 15.27 -33.63 -47.02
C LYS A 114 14.22 -32.67 -47.59
N ALA A 115 14.29 -32.38 -48.88
CA ALA A 115 13.26 -31.61 -49.57
C ALA A 115 11.88 -32.30 -49.54
N GLU A 116 11.84 -33.64 -49.44
CA GLU A 116 10.60 -34.43 -49.29
C GLU A 116 10.54 -35.20 -47.96
N LYS A 117 9.39 -35.16 -47.27
CA LYS A 117 9.14 -35.88 -46.01
C LYS A 117 8.89 -37.39 -46.23
N LYS A 118 9.86 -38.13 -46.77
CA LYS A 118 9.81 -39.61 -46.86
C LYS A 118 10.51 -40.26 -45.65
N ARG A 119 9.94 -41.36 -45.12
CA ARG A 119 10.53 -42.15 -44.00
C ARG A 119 11.88 -42.76 -44.39
N GLY A 120 12.91 -42.60 -43.56
CA GLY A 120 14.23 -43.23 -43.68
C GLY A 120 15.42 -42.26 -43.81
N ARG A 121 16.66 -42.75 -43.62
CA ARG A 121 17.90 -41.96 -43.77
C ARG A 121 18.05 -41.39 -45.20
N PRO A 122 18.63 -40.19 -45.42
CA PRO A 122 18.83 -39.63 -46.76
C PRO A 122 19.68 -40.54 -47.65
N LYS A 123 19.25 -40.72 -48.91
CA LYS A 123 20.07 -41.39 -49.94
C LYS A 123 21.11 -40.42 -50.50
N LYS A 124 22.18 -40.93 -51.10
CA LYS A 124 23.37 -40.17 -51.53
C LYS A 124 23.10 -39.03 -52.54
N ASP A 125 21.94 -39.05 -53.22
CA ASP A 125 21.54 -38.08 -54.27
C ASP A 125 20.20 -37.35 -53.99
N GLU A 126 19.77 -37.24 -52.72
CA GLU A 126 18.51 -36.57 -52.38
C GLU A 126 18.71 -35.04 -52.22
N LEU A 127 17.86 -34.21 -52.86
CA LEU A 127 17.89 -32.75 -52.72
C LEU A 127 17.68 -32.35 -51.26
N LEU A 128 18.67 -31.66 -50.69
CA LEU A 128 18.62 -31.12 -49.33
C LEU A 128 18.22 -29.64 -49.39
N THR A 129 17.27 -29.24 -48.54
CA THR A 129 16.95 -27.83 -48.29
C THR A 129 17.63 -27.41 -47.00
N ALA A 130 18.34 -26.27 -47.03
CA ALA A 130 18.90 -25.66 -45.83
C ALA A 130 17.80 -24.93 -45.07
N SER A 131 17.59 -25.30 -43.83
CA SER A 131 16.82 -24.54 -42.85
C SER A 131 17.76 -23.97 -41.80
N TYR A 132 17.32 -22.95 -41.06
CA TYR A 132 18.14 -22.31 -40.04
C TYR A 132 17.49 -22.47 -38.67
N MET A 133 18.29 -22.72 -37.64
CA MET A 133 17.83 -22.77 -36.25
C MET A 133 18.66 -21.82 -35.39
N ILE A 134 18.04 -21.26 -34.36
CA ILE A 134 18.69 -20.37 -33.40
C ILE A 134 19.26 -21.21 -32.26
N GLN A 135 20.48 -20.88 -31.85
CA GLN A 135 21.09 -21.31 -30.59
C GLN A 135 21.47 -20.07 -29.78
N GLY A 136 21.33 -20.13 -28.47
CA GLY A 136 21.70 -19.03 -27.59
C GLY A 136 21.17 -19.22 -26.19
N GLU A 137 21.56 -18.30 -25.31
CA GLU A 137 21.19 -18.28 -23.91
C GLU A 137 20.60 -16.91 -23.55
N ILE A 138 19.94 -16.85 -22.39
CA ILE A 138 19.47 -15.57 -21.82
C ILE A 138 20.42 -15.15 -20.71
N LYS A 139 20.68 -13.84 -20.62
CA LYS A 139 21.28 -13.20 -19.45
C LYS A 139 20.42 -12.03 -18.99
N LEU A 140 20.61 -11.58 -17.77
CA LEU A 140 19.92 -10.40 -17.27
C LEU A 140 20.52 -9.13 -17.88
N ASN A 141 19.66 -8.16 -18.18
CA ASN A 141 20.07 -6.82 -18.56
C ASN A 141 20.31 -5.98 -17.30
N GLU A 142 21.51 -6.06 -16.73
CA GLU A 142 21.85 -5.37 -15.47
C GLU A 142 21.60 -3.84 -15.56
N GLU A 143 21.88 -3.22 -16.70
CA GLU A 143 21.65 -1.78 -16.90
C GLU A 143 20.16 -1.43 -16.80
N ALA A 144 19.29 -2.18 -17.50
CA ALA A 144 17.84 -1.98 -17.42
C ALA A 144 17.30 -2.26 -16.00
N LEU A 145 17.85 -3.24 -15.29
CA LEU A 145 17.48 -3.53 -13.91
C LEU A 145 17.89 -2.40 -12.95
N ILE A 146 19.10 -1.84 -13.11
CA ILE A 146 19.56 -0.69 -12.33
C ILE A 146 18.65 0.52 -12.56
N GLU A 147 18.29 0.80 -13.81
CA GLU A 147 17.36 1.90 -14.12
C GLU A 147 15.97 1.69 -13.54
N ALA A 148 15.40 0.48 -13.69
CA ALA A 148 14.12 0.15 -13.08
C ALA A 148 14.14 0.28 -11.55
N ARG A 149 15.26 -0.11 -10.91
CA ARG A 149 15.45 0.01 -9.45
C ARG A 149 15.46 1.45 -8.97
N LYS A 150 16.01 2.40 -9.74
CA LYS A 150 16.03 3.85 -9.36
C LYS A 150 14.64 4.45 -9.18
N ASN A 151 13.63 3.86 -9.83
CA ASN A 151 12.25 4.34 -9.81
C ASN A 151 11.40 3.67 -8.71
N LEU A 152 11.94 2.66 -8.03
CA LEU A 152 11.24 2.00 -6.92
C LEU A 152 11.05 2.97 -5.75
N GLY A 153 10.00 2.74 -4.96
CA GLY A 153 9.69 3.57 -3.81
C GLY A 153 9.14 4.96 -4.13
N ARG A 154 8.85 5.29 -5.39
CA ARG A 154 8.27 6.57 -5.81
C ARG A 154 6.73 6.56 -5.89
N PHE A 155 6.09 7.64 -5.47
CA PHE A 155 4.67 7.93 -5.68
C PHE A 155 4.44 9.43 -5.88
N VAL A 156 3.30 9.81 -6.48
CA VAL A 156 2.98 11.22 -6.77
C VAL A 156 1.86 11.73 -5.88
N LEU A 157 2.13 12.85 -5.20
CA LEU A 157 1.13 13.69 -4.54
C LEU A 157 0.80 14.85 -5.45
N ALA A 158 -0.48 15.24 -5.49
CA ALA A 158 -0.92 16.41 -6.25
C ALA A 158 -1.85 17.26 -5.39
N SER A 159 -1.71 18.58 -5.49
CA SER A 159 -2.57 19.56 -4.81
C SER A 159 -2.92 20.70 -5.75
N ASN A 160 -4.14 21.24 -5.65
CA ASN A 160 -4.56 22.46 -6.34
C ASN A 160 -3.92 23.73 -5.73
N GLN A 161 -3.35 23.62 -4.53
CA GLN A 161 -2.58 24.69 -3.92
C GLN A 161 -1.12 24.57 -4.40
N VAL A 162 -0.73 25.48 -5.30
CA VAL A 162 0.51 25.42 -6.10
C VAL A 162 1.78 25.85 -5.35
N ASP A 163 1.63 26.47 -4.19
CA ASP A 163 2.71 27.03 -3.37
C ASP A 163 3.11 26.13 -2.18
N LEU A 164 2.54 24.92 -2.11
CA LEU A 164 2.81 24.00 -1.00
C LEU A 164 4.23 23.42 -1.02
N ASP A 165 4.83 23.43 0.17
CA ASP A 165 6.09 22.74 0.44
C ASP A 165 5.91 21.20 0.35
N PRO A 166 6.84 20.47 -0.29
CA PRO A 166 6.78 19.02 -0.44
C PRO A 166 6.65 18.23 0.87
N GLU A 167 7.31 18.64 1.95
CA GLU A 167 7.20 17.96 3.23
C GLU A 167 5.85 18.19 3.89
N VAL A 168 5.33 19.41 3.79
CA VAL A 168 3.97 19.73 4.24
C VAL A 168 2.93 18.89 3.48
N MET A 169 3.07 18.75 2.16
CA MET A 169 2.21 17.88 1.36
C MET A 169 2.27 16.42 1.82
N LEU A 170 3.47 15.89 2.08
CA LEU A 170 3.63 14.54 2.61
C LEU A 170 2.98 14.38 3.98
N ASN A 171 3.10 15.37 4.86
CA ASN A 171 2.49 15.35 6.19
C ASN A 171 0.96 15.36 6.12
N TYR A 172 0.37 16.18 5.24
CA TYR A 172 -1.08 16.14 5.00
C TYR A 172 -1.53 14.79 4.45
N TYR A 173 -0.80 14.23 3.48
CA TYR A 173 -1.08 12.89 2.96
C TYR A 173 -1.03 11.81 4.06
N LYS A 174 0.00 11.82 4.92
CA LYS A 174 0.09 10.90 6.07
C LYS A 174 -1.06 11.10 7.07
N GLY A 175 -1.54 12.33 7.23
CA GLY A 175 -2.70 12.67 8.05
C GLY A 175 -3.99 12.01 7.58
N GLN A 176 -4.18 11.83 6.28
CA GLN A 176 -5.39 11.18 5.72
C GLN A 176 -5.55 9.73 6.20
N GLN A 177 -4.46 9.00 6.45
CA GLN A 177 -4.54 7.63 6.99
C GLN A 177 -5.19 7.56 8.38
N ALA A 178 -5.22 8.65 9.15
CA ALA A 178 -5.96 8.69 10.41
C ALA A 178 -7.47 8.52 10.17
N VAL A 179 -7.99 9.14 9.11
CA VAL A 179 -9.40 9.05 8.70
C VAL A 179 -9.74 7.62 8.24
N GLU A 180 -8.88 7.00 7.44
CA GLU A 180 -9.08 5.61 6.97
C GLU A 180 -9.11 4.59 8.13
N ARG A 181 -8.28 4.80 9.16
CA ARG A 181 -8.33 3.98 10.38
C ARG A 181 -9.65 4.18 11.14
N GLY A 182 -10.20 5.39 11.14
CA GLY A 182 -11.54 5.66 11.68
C GLY A 182 -12.64 4.86 10.96
N PHE A 183 -12.58 4.74 9.63
CA PHE A 183 -13.54 3.91 8.89
C PHE A 183 -13.41 2.41 9.18
N ARG A 184 -12.21 1.92 9.52
CA ARG A 184 -12.04 0.54 9.97
C ARG A 184 -12.81 0.26 11.27
N PHE A 185 -12.88 1.23 12.18
CA PHE A 185 -13.65 1.12 13.42
C PHE A 185 -15.15 0.91 13.14
N LEU A 186 -15.72 1.60 12.14
CA LEU A 186 -17.12 1.40 11.73
C LEU A 186 -17.40 -0.01 11.20
N LYS A 187 -16.36 -0.67 10.65
CA LYS A 187 -16.43 -2.03 10.12
C LYS A 187 -16.00 -3.09 11.14
N ASP A 188 -15.58 -2.68 12.33
CA ASP A 188 -15.12 -3.59 13.38
C ASP A 188 -16.33 -4.33 13.98
N LYS A 189 -16.16 -5.64 14.24
CA LYS A 189 -17.23 -6.49 14.77
C LYS A 189 -17.66 -6.07 16.17
N SER A 190 -16.84 -5.32 16.88
CA SER A 190 -17.14 -4.80 18.23
C SER A 190 -18.38 -3.91 18.30
N PHE A 191 -18.82 -3.30 17.20
CA PHE A 191 -20.04 -2.49 17.17
C PHE A 191 -21.28 -3.30 16.76
N HIS A 192 -21.12 -4.59 16.44
CA HIS A 192 -22.20 -5.50 16.03
C HIS A 192 -23.08 -4.96 14.90
N VAL A 193 -22.59 -4.02 14.10
CA VAL A 193 -23.35 -3.36 13.03
C VAL A 193 -23.73 -4.36 11.95
N SER A 194 -22.85 -5.32 11.68
CA SER A 194 -23.13 -6.45 10.78
C SER A 194 -24.24 -7.38 11.28
N GLU A 195 -24.66 -7.26 12.55
CA GLU A 195 -25.72 -8.06 13.17
C GLU A 195 -27.07 -7.32 13.18
N VAL A 196 -27.09 -6.03 12.83
CA VAL A 196 -28.31 -5.23 12.71
C VAL A 196 -28.85 -5.33 11.29
N TYR A 197 -29.80 -6.25 11.08
CA TYR A 197 -30.47 -6.42 9.79
C TYR A 197 -31.58 -5.37 9.59
N LEU A 198 -31.25 -4.30 8.89
CA LEU A 198 -32.21 -3.27 8.49
C LEU A 198 -32.74 -3.54 7.08
N LYS A 199 -34.07 -3.60 6.95
CA LYS A 199 -34.75 -3.90 5.67
C LYS A 199 -34.98 -2.68 4.78
N LYS A 200 -34.95 -1.48 5.35
CA LYS A 200 -35.29 -0.22 4.68
C LYS A 200 -34.05 0.65 4.53
N GLU A 201 -33.85 1.23 3.35
CA GLU A 201 -32.69 2.07 3.03
C GLU A 201 -32.57 3.26 3.97
N GLU A 202 -33.68 3.92 4.31
CA GLU A 202 -33.66 5.11 5.19
C GLU A 202 -33.18 4.77 6.61
N ARG A 203 -33.45 3.54 7.09
CA ARG A 203 -32.95 3.08 8.38
C ARG A 203 -31.46 2.79 8.33
N ILE A 204 -30.96 2.26 7.21
CA ILE A 204 -29.53 2.01 7.01
C ILE A 204 -28.77 3.33 7.03
N GLU A 205 -29.28 4.34 6.31
CA GLU A 205 -28.68 5.69 6.30
C GLU A 205 -28.66 6.32 7.70
N ALA A 206 -29.77 6.26 8.43
CA ALA A 206 -29.85 6.77 9.80
C ALA A 206 -28.87 6.07 10.75
N LEU A 207 -28.75 4.75 10.67
CA LEU A 207 -27.78 3.99 11.46
C LEU A 207 -26.35 4.39 11.09
N CYS A 208 -26.02 4.50 9.79
CA CYS A 208 -24.71 4.96 9.34
C CYS A 208 -24.37 6.35 9.89
N MET A 209 -25.33 7.29 9.87
CA MET A 209 -25.14 8.63 10.44
C MET A 209 -24.81 8.57 11.95
N ILE A 210 -25.59 7.81 12.73
CA ILE A 210 -25.38 7.65 14.18
C ILE A 210 -24.00 7.05 14.46
N MET A 211 -23.57 6.07 13.66
CA MET A 211 -22.26 5.45 13.82
C MET A 211 -21.11 6.43 13.52
N VAL A 212 -21.24 7.26 12.47
CA VAL A 212 -20.24 8.29 12.15
C VAL A 212 -20.17 9.34 13.27
N LEU A 213 -21.32 9.78 13.80
CA LEU A 213 -21.36 10.66 14.97
C LEU A 213 -20.71 10.04 16.20
N SER A 214 -20.98 8.77 16.47
CA SER A 214 -20.34 8.03 17.55
C SER A 214 -18.82 7.99 17.35
N LEU A 215 -18.34 7.70 16.15
CA LEU A 215 -16.91 7.72 15.84
C LEU A 215 -16.27 9.09 16.07
N LEU A 216 -16.97 10.18 15.73
CA LEU A 216 -16.52 11.54 16.01
C LEU A 216 -16.35 11.79 17.51
N ILE A 217 -17.35 11.39 18.32
CA ILE A 217 -17.30 11.51 19.78
C ILE A 217 -16.13 10.69 20.35
N TYR A 218 -15.95 9.45 19.90
CA TYR A 218 -14.84 8.59 20.31
C TYR A 218 -13.48 9.21 19.97
N SER A 219 -13.34 9.76 18.76
CA SER A 219 -12.10 10.38 18.29
C SER A 219 -11.76 11.63 19.11
N PHE A 220 -12.76 12.44 19.43
CA PHE A 220 -12.59 13.64 20.25
C PHE A 220 -12.22 13.28 21.69
N ALA A 221 -12.91 12.32 22.30
CA ALA A 221 -12.60 11.84 23.65
C ALA A 221 -11.20 11.22 23.73
N GLU A 222 -10.81 10.42 22.72
CA GLU A 222 -9.46 9.85 22.61
C GLU A 222 -8.38 10.94 22.52
N TRP A 223 -8.60 11.93 21.66
CA TRP A 223 -7.70 13.06 21.48
C TRP A 223 -7.54 13.84 22.79
N LYS A 224 -8.66 14.19 23.44
CA LYS A 224 -8.68 14.94 24.71
C LYS A 224 -7.91 14.18 25.79
N LEU A 225 -8.21 12.89 26.00
CA LEU A 225 -7.55 12.08 27.02
C LEU A 225 -6.03 11.97 26.76
N ARG A 226 -5.62 11.73 25.51
CA ARG A 226 -4.19 11.66 25.15
C ARG A 226 -3.46 12.98 25.34
N GLN A 227 -4.14 14.08 25.05
CA GLN A 227 -3.58 15.42 25.26
C GLN A 227 -3.32 15.66 26.76
N GLU A 228 -4.29 15.33 27.61
CA GLU A 228 -4.15 15.50 29.06
C GLU A 228 -3.12 14.53 29.66
N LEU A 229 -3.09 13.26 29.26
CA LEU A 229 -2.04 12.31 29.67
C LEU A 229 -0.63 12.82 29.34
N LYS A 230 -0.45 13.43 28.16
CA LYS A 230 0.83 14.00 27.75
C LYS A 230 1.19 15.23 28.57
N LYS A 231 0.23 16.09 28.90
CA LYS A 231 0.43 17.30 29.71
C LYS A 231 0.78 16.96 31.16
N THR A 232 0.08 16.00 31.77
CA THR A 232 0.28 15.63 33.18
C THR A 232 1.40 14.62 33.38
N GLY A 233 1.90 13.99 32.30
CA GLY A 233 2.90 12.94 32.37
C GLY A 233 2.35 11.60 32.88
N GLN A 234 1.05 11.50 33.15
CA GLN A 234 0.41 10.29 33.65
C GLN A 234 0.26 9.23 32.56
N THR A 235 -0.01 7.99 32.97
CA THR A 235 -0.22 6.85 32.06
C THR A 235 -1.39 6.00 32.53
N VAL A 236 -2.06 5.34 31.59
CA VAL A 236 -3.08 4.32 31.88
C VAL A 236 -2.59 2.96 31.38
N PRO A 237 -3.06 1.83 31.94
CA PRO A 237 -2.69 0.50 31.43
C PRO A 237 -3.24 0.30 30.01
N ASN A 238 -2.48 -0.38 29.15
CA ASN A 238 -2.96 -0.89 27.87
C ASN A 238 -3.54 -2.32 28.01
N GLN A 239 -3.96 -2.95 26.90
CA GLN A 239 -4.48 -4.34 26.86
C GLN A 239 -3.53 -5.39 27.45
N LEU A 240 -2.22 -5.09 27.53
CA LEU A 240 -1.19 -5.96 28.12
C LEU A 240 -0.76 -5.47 29.51
N ASN A 241 -1.56 -4.60 30.15
CA ASN A 241 -1.28 -3.94 31.43
C ASN A 241 0.02 -3.12 31.48
N LYS A 242 0.56 -2.68 30.33
CA LYS A 242 1.71 -1.78 30.25
C LYS A 242 1.28 -0.32 30.28
N PRO A 243 2.02 0.58 30.95
CA PRO A 243 1.70 2.01 30.99
C PRO A 243 1.76 2.62 29.58
N THR A 244 0.74 3.39 29.21
CA THR A 244 0.67 4.10 27.94
C THR A 244 0.06 5.50 28.08
N GLN A 245 0.57 6.44 27.30
CA GLN A 245 -0.02 7.78 27.10
C GLN A 245 -0.89 7.84 25.84
N ARG A 246 -1.01 6.73 25.11
CA ARG A 246 -1.75 6.65 23.85
C ARG A 246 -2.84 5.57 23.90
N PRO A 247 -3.70 5.54 24.94
CA PRO A 247 -4.83 4.59 24.97
C PRO A 247 -5.79 4.87 23.82
N THR A 248 -6.56 3.87 23.41
CA THR A 248 -7.71 4.05 22.51
C THR A 248 -8.97 4.26 23.33
N MET A 249 -9.95 5.01 22.81
CA MET A 249 -11.18 5.22 23.57
C MET A 249 -11.99 3.93 23.75
N ARG A 250 -11.89 3.01 22.78
CA ARG A 250 -12.45 1.66 22.91
C ARG A 250 -11.88 0.94 24.14
N TRP A 251 -10.56 0.92 24.30
CA TRP A 251 -9.92 0.30 25.45
C TRP A 251 -10.29 0.98 26.76
N VAL A 252 -10.42 2.32 26.74
CA VAL A 252 -10.92 3.03 27.93
C VAL A 252 -12.32 2.58 28.29
N PHE A 253 -13.25 2.44 27.34
CA PHE A 253 -14.57 1.87 27.66
C PHE A 253 -14.48 0.45 28.20
N GLU A 254 -13.57 -0.39 27.69
CA GLU A 254 -13.31 -1.73 28.22
C GLU A 254 -12.84 -1.69 29.69
N ILE A 255 -12.00 -0.74 30.08
CA ILE A 255 -11.59 -0.52 31.49
C ILE A 255 -12.80 -0.20 32.38
N PHE A 256 -13.83 0.44 31.84
CA PHE A 256 -15.06 0.79 32.56
C PHE A 256 -16.15 -0.28 32.45
N MET A 257 -15.97 -1.33 31.65
CA MET A 257 -16.90 -2.45 31.61
C MET A 257 -16.88 -3.18 32.95
N GLY A 258 -18.03 -3.19 33.63
CA GLY A 258 -18.15 -3.77 34.98
C GLY A 258 -18.13 -2.75 36.12
N VAL A 259 -18.07 -1.44 35.84
CA VAL A 259 -18.38 -0.43 36.85
C VAL A 259 -19.89 -0.49 37.16
N ILE A 260 -20.22 -0.85 38.39
CA ILE A 260 -21.61 -1.00 38.85
C ILE A 260 -22.00 0.24 39.66
N ALA A 261 -23.04 0.93 39.22
CA ALA A 261 -23.73 1.92 40.04
C ALA A 261 -24.83 1.21 40.85
N SER A 262 -24.76 1.33 42.17
CA SER A 262 -25.81 0.90 43.10
C SER A 262 -26.62 2.11 43.55
N ALA A 263 -27.91 1.92 43.75
CA ALA A 263 -28.77 2.92 44.40
C ALA A 263 -29.28 2.30 45.69
N ILE A 264 -28.91 2.90 46.81
CA ILE A 264 -29.35 2.49 48.15
C ILE A 264 -30.44 3.47 48.57
N MET A 265 -31.59 2.95 49.00
CA MET A 265 -32.62 3.76 49.65
C MET A 265 -32.27 3.93 51.11
N ASP A 266 -32.15 5.19 51.55
CA ASP A 266 -32.05 5.58 52.95
C ASP A 266 -33.25 6.47 53.30
N GLY A 267 -34.29 5.85 53.86
CA GLY A 267 -35.60 6.48 54.05
C GLY A 267 -36.27 6.88 52.72
N GLU A 268 -36.62 8.16 52.57
CA GLU A 268 -37.16 8.74 51.32
C GLU A 268 -36.07 9.16 50.32
N THR A 269 -34.78 9.01 50.67
CA THR A 269 -33.66 9.51 49.88
C THR A 269 -33.01 8.37 49.08
N ILE A 270 -32.81 8.59 47.78
CA ILE A 270 -32.06 7.66 46.92
C ILE A 270 -30.59 8.08 46.89
N ILE A 271 -29.72 7.30 47.54
CA ILE A 271 -28.27 7.50 47.49
C ILE A 271 -27.71 6.64 46.36
N LYS A 272 -27.26 7.30 45.28
CA LYS A 272 -26.52 6.62 44.20
C LYS A 272 -25.05 6.51 44.60
N THR A 273 -24.51 5.30 44.60
CA THR A 273 -23.11 5.01 44.92
C THR A 273 -22.50 4.15 43.82
N VAL A 274 -21.33 4.53 43.31
CA VAL A 274 -20.56 3.65 42.41
C VAL A 274 -19.62 2.79 43.25
N ILE A 275 -19.67 1.48 43.03
CA ILE A 275 -18.91 0.52 43.81
C ILE A 275 -17.52 0.32 43.16
N HIS A 276 -16.46 0.47 43.97
CA HIS A 276 -15.07 0.08 43.69
C HIS A 276 -14.48 0.56 42.35
N LEU A 277 -14.38 1.88 42.16
CA LEU A 277 -13.55 2.44 41.07
C LEU A 277 -12.06 2.15 41.32
N SER A 278 -11.42 1.50 40.36
CA SER A 278 -9.97 1.26 40.33
C SER A 278 -9.19 2.55 40.08
N ASP A 279 -7.92 2.58 40.47
CA ASP A 279 -7.06 3.76 40.28
C ASP A 279 -6.91 4.20 38.81
N PRO A 280 -6.82 3.28 37.82
CA PRO A 280 -6.89 3.65 36.41
C PRO A 280 -8.20 4.37 36.04
N GLN A 281 -9.34 3.91 36.54
CA GLN A 281 -10.64 4.55 36.27
C GLN A 281 -10.71 5.95 36.86
N LYS A 282 -10.25 6.14 38.12
CA LYS A 282 -10.17 7.46 38.76
C LYS A 282 -9.28 8.42 37.98
N THR A 283 -8.08 7.96 37.59
CA THR A 283 -7.13 8.74 36.77
C THR A 283 -7.77 9.19 35.46
N ILE A 284 -8.48 8.29 34.77
CA ILE A 284 -9.17 8.60 33.52
C ILE A 284 -10.28 9.64 33.75
N LEU A 285 -11.10 9.47 34.80
CA LEU A 285 -12.17 10.42 35.13
C LEU A 285 -11.63 11.82 35.49
N GLU A 286 -10.50 11.88 36.19
CA GLU A 286 -9.78 13.12 36.47
C GLU A 286 -9.37 13.86 35.21
N LEU A 287 -8.80 13.14 34.24
CA LEU A 287 -8.33 13.70 32.99
C LEU A 287 -9.45 14.07 32.02
N LEU A 288 -10.58 13.35 32.04
CA LEU A 288 -11.74 13.67 31.21
C LEU A 288 -12.53 14.89 31.71
N GLY A 289 -12.47 15.18 33.01
CA GLY A 289 -13.00 16.38 33.65
C GLY A 289 -14.23 16.15 34.53
N SER A 290 -14.68 17.22 35.19
CA SER A 290 -15.75 17.19 36.21
C SER A 290 -17.08 16.64 35.70
N GLU A 291 -17.46 16.95 34.46
CA GLU A 291 -18.73 16.46 33.89
C GLU A 291 -18.76 14.94 33.78
N CYS A 292 -17.64 14.30 33.44
CA CYS A 292 -17.54 12.85 33.43
C CYS A 292 -17.59 12.28 34.84
N LYS A 293 -16.93 12.94 35.81
CA LYS A 293 -16.94 12.50 37.20
C LYS A 293 -18.33 12.46 37.83
N LYS A 294 -19.19 13.43 37.51
CA LYS A 294 -20.58 13.50 38.00
C LYS A 294 -21.37 12.23 37.68
N TYR A 295 -21.19 11.66 36.48
CA TYR A 295 -21.85 10.41 36.10
C TYR A 295 -21.45 9.20 36.96
N TYR A 296 -20.25 9.26 37.55
CA TYR A 296 -19.72 8.23 38.44
C TYR A 296 -19.79 8.62 39.92
N VAL A 297 -20.58 9.66 40.25
CA VAL A 297 -20.75 10.16 41.62
C VAL A 297 -19.40 10.53 42.28
N MET A 298 -18.45 11.01 41.48
CA MET A 298 -17.15 11.51 41.93
C MET A 298 -17.14 13.05 41.98
N GLY A 299 -17.95 13.64 42.85
CA GLY A 299 -18.02 15.09 43.05
C GLY A 299 -19.14 15.77 42.29
#